data_AF-A0A9D1VMG9-F1
#
_entry.id   AF-A0A9D1VMG9-F1
#
_cell.length_a   1.000
_cell.length_b   1.000
_cell.length_c   1.000
_cell.angle_alpha   90.00
_cell.angle_beta   90.00
_cell.angle_gamma   90.00
#
_symmetry.space_group_name_H-M   'P 1'
#
loop_
_entity.id
_entity.type
_entity.pdbx_description
1 polymer ?
#
loop_
_entity_poly.entity_id
_entity_poly.type
_entity_poly.pdbx_seq_one_letter_code
_entity_poly.pdbx_strand_id
1 'polypeptide(L)'
;NIALSFLPDSYVQEDLTANQLYSISSQSKVMLSSLEEDITIYWVVASGEEDEYVEKLLHNYEDYSSRVTVEKKDPDLNPDFTNNYTDETIYNNSVIVECGDKYRYISYQDMYETSSMSYYSMYSSADEFAGESLITSAISYCTTEELPVIHILEGHGETELTESFQEALERDNLETETLSLLNSETVPEEVSCILVNAPSTDISETERDMLLDFMERGGRVLIISGTAEEEQLPNLKSVMENYGISVLEGVVVEENTDNYVYGNPVLLMPEMNSSDITDPLMEDNYQVVVPVSKALDVSEASEDVTVTSLLESSEESFLKDEGYDIETYEQEEGDVQGPLTLAALVTKDLEDDQQMQLVWIASSMMLEEAYNAYSSDANEDFILNVLEMMCEKDDSISVRSKSLTNEYLTISTADSSMIKVATMGMIPGIYLITGIVVAVRRRKR
;
A
#
# COMPACT_ATOMS: atom_id res chain seq x y z
N ASN A 1 20.67 39.55 -3.64
CA ASN A 1 21.01 39.06 -2.29
C ASN A 1 21.19 40.17 -1.24
N ILE A 2 20.21 41.07 -1.07
CA ILE A 2 20.01 41.93 0.12
C ILE A 2 18.49 42.18 0.33
N ALA A 3 17.67 42.06 -0.72
CA ALA A 3 16.21 42.28 -0.63
C ALA A 3 15.38 41.05 -0.20
N LEU A 4 15.96 39.85 -0.15
CA LEU A 4 15.26 38.60 0.21
C LEU A 4 15.26 38.31 1.72
N SER A 5 16.05 39.02 2.53
CA SER A 5 16.17 38.81 3.98
C SER A 5 15.11 39.57 4.81
N PHE A 6 14.04 40.06 4.17
CA PHE A 6 12.97 40.85 4.80
C PHE A 6 11.57 40.27 4.56
N LEU A 7 11.47 39.11 3.91
CA LEU A 7 10.23 38.38 3.75
C LEU A 7 10.18 37.27 4.81
N PRO A 8 9.00 37.00 5.42
CA PRO A 8 8.85 35.87 6.34
C PRO A 8 9.18 34.55 5.64
N ASP A 9 9.83 33.63 6.36
CA ASP A 9 10.39 32.38 5.79
C ASP A 9 9.35 31.53 5.03
N SER A 10 8.08 31.61 5.43
CA SER A 10 6.90 31.05 4.74
C SER A 10 6.78 31.35 3.23
N TYR A 11 7.45 32.38 2.70
CA TYR A 11 7.35 32.78 1.28
C TYR A 11 8.66 32.63 0.47
N VAL A 12 9.78 32.20 1.07
CA VAL A 12 11.10 32.28 0.41
C VAL A 12 11.82 30.92 0.25
N GLN A 13 11.35 29.84 0.86
CA GLN A 13 11.87 28.50 0.59
C GLN A 13 10.87 27.72 -0.28
N GLU A 14 10.94 27.88 -1.60
CA GLU A 14 10.60 26.71 -2.43
C GLU A 14 11.69 25.69 -2.20
N ASP A 15 11.33 24.54 -1.67
CA ASP A 15 12.27 23.46 -1.45
C ASP A 15 12.74 22.91 -2.81
N LEU A 16 14.01 23.18 -3.13
CA LEU A 16 14.67 22.75 -4.36
C LEU A 16 15.41 21.42 -4.17
N THR A 17 15.23 20.72 -3.04
CA THR A 17 15.69 19.33 -2.90
C THR A 17 14.82 18.42 -3.75
N ALA A 18 15.39 17.32 -4.24
CA ALA A 18 14.68 16.39 -5.12
C ALA A 18 13.40 15.80 -4.48
N ASN A 19 13.32 15.77 -3.15
CA ASN A 19 12.25 15.12 -2.39
C ASN A 19 11.38 16.09 -1.56
N GLN A 20 11.54 17.42 -1.73
CA GLN A 20 10.79 18.42 -0.92
C GLN A 20 10.86 18.18 0.62
N LEU A 21 12.01 17.70 1.12
CA LEU A 21 12.27 17.31 2.52
C LEU A 21 11.94 18.37 3.58
N TYR A 22 11.71 19.60 3.17
CA TYR A 22 11.55 20.77 4.01
C TYR A 22 10.16 21.41 3.93
N SER A 23 9.21 20.80 3.23
CA SER A 23 7.82 21.26 3.17
C SER A 23 6.87 20.10 3.40
N ILE A 24 5.83 20.31 4.22
CA ILE A 24 4.78 19.30 4.42
C ILE A 24 3.98 19.07 3.13
N SER A 25 3.56 17.84 2.91
CA SER A 25 2.79 17.39 1.76
C SER A 25 1.43 18.09 1.64
N SER A 26 0.83 18.04 0.45
CA SER A 26 -0.50 18.60 0.21
C SER A 26 -1.58 17.94 1.08
N GLN A 27 -1.43 16.65 1.36
CA GLN A 27 -2.33 15.86 2.21
C GLN A 27 -2.27 16.32 3.66
N SER A 28 -1.07 16.39 4.25
CA SER A 28 -0.86 16.94 5.59
C SER A 28 -1.43 18.36 5.71
N LYS A 29 -1.28 19.18 4.67
CA LYS A 29 -1.89 20.52 4.62
C LYS A 29 -3.43 20.50 4.64
N VAL A 30 -4.06 19.62 3.84
CA VAL A 30 -5.53 19.47 3.81
C VAL A 30 -6.03 19.09 5.20
N MET A 31 -5.42 18.08 5.82
CA MET A 31 -5.72 17.66 7.19
C MET A 31 -5.57 18.80 8.20
N LEU A 32 -4.42 19.46 8.21
CA LEU A 32 -4.15 20.54 9.16
C LEU A 32 -5.13 21.70 9.02
N SER A 33 -5.69 21.89 7.83
CA SER A 33 -6.72 22.89 7.54
C SER A 33 -8.13 22.48 7.99
N SER A 34 -8.40 21.18 8.14
CA SER A 34 -9.69 20.65 8.61
C SER A 34 -9.75 20.43 10.12
N LEU A 35 -8.66 20.66 10.86
CA LEU A 35 -8.64 20.51 12.32
C LEU A 35 -9.69 21.41 13.00
N GLU A 36 -10.50 20.80 13.85
CA GLU A 36 -11.46 21.49 14.73
C GLU A 36 -10.94 21.63 16.16
N GLU A 37 -10.04 20.74 16.57
CA GLU A 37 -9.47 20.63 17.90
C GLU A 37 -8.03 21.16 17.94
N ASP A 38 -7.57 21.53 19.13
CA ASP A 38 -6.20 22.03 19.33
C ASP A 38 -5.26 20.86 19.65
N ILE A 39 -4.16 20.78 18.90
CA ILE A 39 -3.16 19.72 18.96
C ILE A 39 -1.90 20.27 19.64
N THR A 40 -1.38 19.53 20.61
CA THR A 40 -0.07 19.79 21.20
C THR A 40 0.90 18.69 20.79
N ILE A 41 2.00 19.09 20.14
CA ILE A 41 3.08 18.17 19.77
C ILE A 41 4.25 18.41 20.73
N TYR A 42 4.52 17.45 21.61
CA TYR A 42 5.68 17.50 22.49
C TYR A 42 6.90 16.90 21.80
N TRP A 43 7.91 17.72 21.57
CA TRP A 43 9.21 17.30 21.04
C TRP A 43 10.14 16.95 22.21
N VAL A 44 10.37 15.65 22.41
CA VAL A 44 11.15 15.13 23.55
C VAL A 44 12.62 15.10 23.19
N VAL A 45 13.38 16.11 23.62
CA VAL A 45 14.80 16.24 23.28
C VAL A 45 15.57 17.10 24.28
N ALA A 46 16.76 16.62 24.66
CA ALA A 46 17.69 17.38 25.50
C ALA A 46 18.38 18.50 24.70
N SER A 47 18.71 19.61 25.38
CA SER A 47 19.39 20.72 24.70
C SER A 47 20.77 20.32 24.16
N GLY A 48 21.00 20.52 22.86
CA GLY A 48 22.22 20.16 22.15
C GLY A 48 22.16 18.82 21.39
N GLU A 49 21.06 18.07 21.53
CA GLU A 49 20.83 16.77 20.88
C GLU A 49 19.72 16.86 19.80
N GLU A 50 19.38 18.08 19.36
CA GLU A 50 18.32 18.34 18.40
C GLU A 50 18.67 17.81 16.99
N ASP A 51 17.72 17.09 16.40
CA ASP A 51 17.74 16.73 14.98
C ASP A 51 17.13 17.88 14.15
N GLU A 52 17.91 18.40 13.20
CA GLU A 52 17.51 19.56 12.37
C GLU A 52 16.30 19.26 11.47
N TYR A 53 16.12 18.01 11.03
CA TYR A 53 14.98 17.62 10.19
C TYR A 53 13.70 17.53 11.01
N VAL A 54 13.76 16.88 12.17
CA VAL A 54 12.61 16.79 13.09
C VAL A 54 12.20 18.19 13.55
N GLU A 55 13.15 19.04 13.96
CA GLU A 55 12.86 20.43 14.37
C GLU A 55 12.12 21.20 13.27
N LYS A 56 12.64 21.14 12.05
CA LYS A 56 12.05 21.87 10.92
C LYS A 56 10.70 21.32 10.50
N LEU A 57 10.54 20.00 10.51
CA LEU A 57 9.26 19.34 10.25
C LEU A 57 8.21 19.84 11.25
N LEU A 58 8.49 19.76 12.55
CA LEU A 58 7.57 20.19 13.59
C LEU A 58 7.19 21.67 13.47
N HIS A 59 8.16 22.55 13.19
CA HIS A 59 7.86 23.96 12.94
C HIS A 59 6.98 24.19 11.72
N ASN A 60 7.12 23.40 10.65
CA ASN A 60 6.22 23.49 9.50
C ASN A 60 4.77 23.16 9.87
N TYR A 61 4.53 22.19 10.77
CA TYR A 61 3.19 21.88 11.26
C TYR A 61 2.59 23.04 12.08
N GLU A 62 3.38 23.58 13.02
CA GLU A 62 2.99 24.73 13.87
C GLU A 62 2.72 26.00 13.03
N ASP A 63 3.57 26.28 12.04
CA ASP A 63 3.41 27.44 11.16
C ASP A 63 2.21 27.31 10.22
N TYR A 64 1.85 26.08 9.81
CA TYR A 64 0.78 25.86 8.85
C TYR A 64 -0.62 25.95 9.47
N SER A 65 -0.79 25.49 10.71
CA SER A 65 -2.08 25.54 11.41
C SER A 65 -1.96 26.17 12.78
N SER A 66 -2.75 27.21 13.04
CA SER A 66 -2.81 27.87 14.35
C SER A 66 -3.38 26.99 15.47
N ARG A 67 -3.85 25.79 15.14
CA ARG A 67 -4.34 24.79 16.09
C ARG A 67 -3.25 23.82 16.53
N VAL A 68 -2.10 23.81 15.87
CA VAL A 68 -0.95 22.99 16.27
C VAL A 68 -0.01 23.86 17.10
N THR A 69 0.40 23.37 18.25
CA THR A 69 1.42 23.97 19.10
C THR A 69 2.54 22.98 19.33
N VAL A 70 3.80 23.37 19.12
CA VAL A 70 4.96 22.52 19.37
C VAL A 70 5.63 22.92 20.68
N GLU A 71 5.74 21.98 21.62
CA GLU A 71 6.39 22.19 22.91
C GLU A 71 7.62 21.30 23.09
N LYS A 72 8.78 21.92 23.26
CA LYS A 72 10.00 21.19 23.59
C LYS A 72 10.00 20.70 25.04
N LYS A 73 10.22 19.40 25.27
CA LYS A 73 10.33 18.77 26.58
C LYS A 73 11.70 18.10 26.73
N ASP A 74 12.53 18.67 27.59
CA ASP A 74 13.84 18.09 27.90
C ASP A 74 13.66 16.91 28.88
N PRO A 75 14.01 15.66 28.47
CA PRO A 75 13.84 14.47 29.31
C PRO A 75 14.79 14.44 30.51
N ASP A 76 15.92 15.14 30.47
CA ASP A 76 16.84 15.25 31.62
C ASP A 76 16.28 16.20 32.70
N LEU A 77 15.53 17.22 32.27
CA LEU A 77 14.86 18.17 33.17
C LEU A 77 13.50 17.68 33.68
N ASN A 78 12.80 16.86 32.88
CA ASN A 78 11.45 16.37 33.16
C ASN A 78 11.36 14.84 32.97
N PRO A 79 12.11 14.03 33.75
CA PRO A 79 12.25 12.59 33.52
C PRO A 79 10.95 11.79 33.68
N ASP A 80 9.96 12.34 34.41
CA ASP A 80 8.67 11.68 34.63
C ASP A 80 7.59 12.13 33.65
N PHE A 81 7.86 13.09 32.75
CA PHE A 81 6.84 13.65 31.85
C PHE A 81 6.30 12.59 30.89
N THR A 82 7.19 11.85 30.24
CA THR A 82 6.86 10.83 29.23
C THR A 82 6.19 9.60 29.81
N ASN A 83 6.38 9.32 31.12
CA ASN A 83 5.74 8.18 31.80
C ASN A 83 4.20 8.25 31.82
N ASN A 84 3.62 9.42 31.55
CA ASN A 84 2.16 9.55 31.39
C ASN A 84 1.67 9.12 30.00
N TYR A 85 2.58 8.94 29.04
CA TYR A 85 2.27 8.70 27.63
C TYR A 85 2.80 7.35 27.13
N THR A 86 3.96 6.88 27.61
CA THR A 86 4.52 5.60 27.18
C THR A 86 5.37 4.94 28.26
N ASP A 87 5.41 3.61 28.23
CA ASP A 87 6.32 2.76 29.03
C ASP A 87 7.57 2.33 28.24
N GLU A 88 7.69 2.78 26.98
CA GLU A 88 8.80 2.46 26.10
C GLU A 88 10.10 3.21 26.44
N THR A 89 11.20 2.79 25.79
CA THR A 89 12.46 3.52 25.89
C THR A 89 12.35 4.85 25.14
N ILE A 90 12.61 5.95 25.84
CA ILE A 90 12.57 7.29 25.26
C ILE A 90 13.91 7.62 24.59
N TYR A 91 13.84 8.00 23.32
CA TYR A 91 14.98 8.48 22.55
C TYR A 91 14.90 10.00 22.37
N ASN A 92 16.04 10.70 22.34
CA ASN A 92 16.06 12.11 21.94
C ASN A 92 15.46 12.26 20.54
N ASN A 93 14.68 13.33 20.35
CA ASN A 93 13.90 13.64 19.16
C ASN A 93 12.65 12.77 18.93
N SER A 94 12.23 11.98 19.92
CA SER A 94 10.90 11.34 19.90
C SER A 94 9.80 12.39 20.04
N VAL A 95 8.61 12.07 19.56
CA VAL A 95 7.47 13.00 19.50
C VAL A 95 6.25 12.40 20.19
N ILE A 96 5.50 13.21 20.91
CA ILE A 96 4.17 12.85 21.43
C ILE A 96 3.18 13.82 20.83
N VAL A 97 2.17 13.31 20.14
CA VAL A 97 1.03 14.10 19.67
C VAL A 97 -0.12 13.92 20.65
N GLU A 98 -0.69 15.02 21.14
CA GLU A 98 -1.79 15.05 22.12
C GLU A 98 -2.96 15.88 21.59
N CYS A 99 -4.17 15.34 21.70
CA CYS A 99 -5.44 16.06 21.55
C CYS A 99 -6.40 15.67 22.70
N GLY A 100 -6.64 16.59 23.63
CA GLY A 100 -7.52 16.32 24.78
C GLY A 100 -7.02 15.14 25.63
N ASP A 101 -7.79 14.05 25.66
CA ASP A 101 -7.43 12.82 26.39
C ASP A 101 -6.76 11.76 25.50
N LYS A 102 -6.69 11.97 24.17
CA LYS A 102 -6.04 11.08 23.21
C LYS A 102 -4.60 11.53 22.95
N TYR A 103 -3.70 10.57 22.84
CA TYR A 103 -2.31 10.84 22.48
C TYR A 103 -1.72 9.65 21.72
N ARG A 104 -0.65 9.90 20.97
CA ARG A 104 0.21 8.87 20.38
C ARG A 104 1.68 9.26 20.52
N TYR A 105 2.49 8.31 20.99
CA TYR A 105 3.94 8.42 21.06
C TYR A 105 4.55 7.90 19.75
N ILE A 106 5.58 8.59 19.27
CA ILE A 106 6.35 8.23 18.07
C ILE A 106 7.82 8.20 18.48
N SER A 107 8.44 7.02 18.40
CA SER A 107 9.86 6.88 18.71
C SER A 107 10.70 7.54 17.63
N TYR A 108 11.81 8.17 18.02
CA TYR A 108 12.81 8.65 17.06
C TYR A 108 13.35 7.54 16.16
N GLN A 109 13.37 6.29 16.64
CA GLN A 109 13.85 5.16 15.84
C GLN A 109 12.90 4.83 14.68
N ASP A 110 11.60 5.01 14.87
CA ASP A 110 10.58 4.73 13.85
C ASP A 110 10.59 5.81 12.78
N MET A 111 11.03 7.02 13.12
CA MET A 111 11.20 8.10 12.15
C MET A 111 12.33 7.84 11.16
N TYR A 112 13.26 6.92 11.45
CA TYR A 112 14.41 6.62 10.60
C TYR A 112 14.50 5.11 10.32
N GLU A 113 13.85 4.65 9.27
CA GLU A 113 13.88 3.24 8.89
C GLU A 113 15.27 2.83 8.38
N THR A 114 15.79 1.74 8.96
CA THR A 114 16.99 1.07 8.45
C THR A 114 16.57 0.00 7.45
N SER A 115 16.60 0.31 6.15
CA SER A 115 16.31 -0.67 5.10
C SER A 115 17.09 -1.99 5.31
N SER A 116 16.36 -3.11 5.36
CA SER A 116 16.90 -4.47 5.57
C SER A 116 17.77 -4.95 4.39
N MET A 117 17.64 -4.33 3.20
CA MET A 117 18.51 -4.54 2.04
C MET A 117 19.95 -4.03 2.27
N SER A 118 20.17 -3.14 3.25
CA SER A 118 21.50 -2.60 3.60
C SER A 118 22.51 -3.68 4.04
N TYR A 119 22.03 -4.85 4.49
CA TYR A 119 22.90 -5.97 4.87
C TYR A 119 23.60 -6.62 3.66
N TYR A 120 23.00 -6.55 2.46
CA TYR A 120 23.54 -7.16 1.23
C TYR A 120 24.24 -6.16 0.29
N SER A 121 24.05 -4.84 0.45
CA SER A 121 24.73 -3.81 -0.33
C SER A 121 25.86 -3.15 0.45
N MET A 122 27.08 -3.17 -0.11
CA MET A 122 28.29 -2.49 0.43
C MET A 122 28.20 -0.94 0.41
N TYR A 123 27.03 -0.39 0.10
CA TYR A 123 26.75 1.04 0.08
C TYR A 123 25.70 1.34 1.16
N SER A 124 26.10 2.18 2.13
CA SER A 124 25.20 2.82 3.09
C SER A 124 24.11 3.55 2.30
N SER A 125 22.89 3.05 2.37
CA SER A 125 21.69 3.83 2.04
C SER A 125 21.62 5.03 2.99
N ALA A 126 21.04 6.14 2.54
CA ALA A 126 20.61 7.20 3.47
C ALA A 126 19.43 6.66 4.28
N ASP A 127 19.40 6.95 5.58
CA ASP A 127 18.29 6.56 6.47
C ASP A 127 16.97 7.13 5.91
N GLU A 128 15.92 6.31 5.86
CA GLU A 128 14.60 6.67 5.34
C GLU A 128 13.82 7.44 6.41
N PHE A 129 13.36 8.66 6.10
CA PHE A 129 12.72 9.52 7.10
C PHE A 129 11.19 9.46 7.02
N ALA A 130 10.56 8.75 7.95
CA ALA A 130 9.11 8.56 8.08
C ALA A 130 8.45 9.58 9.05
N GLY A 131 9.14 10.66 9.41
CA GLY A 131 8.64 11.60 10.43
C GLY A 131 7.32 12.28 10.06
N GLU A 132 7.12 12.69 8.80
CA GLU A 132 5.88 13.37 8.39
C GLU A 132 4.67 12.44 8.45
N SER A 133 4.77 11.23 7.90
CA SER A 133 3.70 10.25 7.89
C SER A 133 3.25 9.87 9.30
N LEU A 134 4.22 9.58 10.18
CA LEU A 134 3.94 9.22 11.57
C LEU A 134 3.26 10.35 12.34
N ILE A 135 3.71 11.60 12.16
CA ILE A 135 3.10 12.76 12.84
C ILE A 135 1.69 13.02 12.31
N THR A 136 1.48 13.02 10.99
CA THR A 136 0.15 13.16 10.38
C THR A 136 -0.80 12.07 10.86
N SER A 137 -0.37 10.81 10.82
CA SER A 137 -1.15 9.66 11.32
C SER A 137 -1.53 9.85 12.79
N ALA A 138 -0.59 10.27 13.64
CA ALA A 138 -0.84 10.50 15.06
C ALA A 138 -1.83 11.65 15.32
N ILE A 139 -1.78 12.73 14.53
CA ILE A 139 -2.80 13.79 14.61
C ILE A 139 -4.17 13.23 14.20
N SER A 140 -4.21 12.36 13.19
CA SER A 140 -5.46 11.81 12.64
C SER A 140 -6.11 10.89 13.68
N TYR A 141 -5.32 10.02 14.29
CA TYR A 141 -5.71 9.20 15.42
C TYR A 141 -6.30 10.02 16.58
N CYS A 142 -5.61 11.10 16.97
CA CYS A 142 -6.02 11.91 18.11
C CYS A 142 -7.31 12.70 17.85
N THR A 143 -7.67 12.93 16.58
CA THR A 143 -8.85 13.70 16.17
C THR A 143 -10.01 12.83 15.65
N THR A 144 -9.78 11.54 15.45
CA THR A 144 -10.80 10.57 15.06
C THR A 144 -11.50 10.03 16.30
N GLU A 145 -12.84 10.08 16.39
CA GLU A 145 -13.58 9.59 17.57
C GLU A 145 -13.50 8.07 17.73
N GLU A 146 -13.85 7.34 16.66
CA GLU A 146 -13.86 5.88 16.58
C GLU A 146 -13.11 5.45 15.31
N LEU A 147 -12.13 4.55 15.47
CA LEU A 147 -11.38 4.03 14.33
C LEU A 147 -12.24 3.06 13.52
N PRO A 148 -12.10 3.02 12.19
CA PRO A 148 -12.75 1.97 11.40
C PRO A 148 -12.20 0.59 11.76
N VAL A 149 -13.10 -0.40 11.83
CA VAL A 149 -12.76 -1.78 12.19
C VAL A 149 -12.94 -2.72 11.00
N ILE A 150 -11.85 -3.36 10.59
CA ILE A 150 -11.83 -4.41 9.58
C ILE A 150 -12.06 -5.75 10.26
N HIS A 151 -13.11 -6.45 9.85
CA HIS A 151 -13.44 -7.76 10.41
C HIS A 151 -12.86 -8.88 9.54
N ILE A 152 -11.84 -9.56 10.05
CA ILE A 152 -11.16 -10.65 9.35
C ILE A 152 -11.97 -11.93 9.57
N LEU A 153 -12.48 -12.52 8.48
CA LEU A 153 -13.22 -13.77 8.55
C LEU A 153 -12.33 -14.89 9.10
N GLU A 154 -12.87 -15.70 10.02
CA GLU A 154 -12.21 -16.88 10.55
C GLU A 154 -13.10 -18.13 10.47
N GLY A 155 -12.45 -19.29 10.29
CA GLY A 155 -13.09 -20.61 10.34
C GLY A 155 -12.77 -21.49 9.13
N HIS A 156 -12.13 -20.93 8.11
CA HIS A 156 -11.86 -21.58 6.84
C HIS A 156 -10.36 -21.70 6.54
N GLY A 157 -9.52 -21.44 7.53
CA GLY A 157 -8.06 -21.49 7.40
C GLY A 157 -7.55 -20.32 6.57
N GLU A 158 -8.13 -19.14 6.81
CA GLU A 158 -7.67 -17.85 6.35
C GLU A 158 -6.22 -17.60 6.81
N THR A 159 -5.44 -16.98 5.95
CA THR A 159 -4.03 -16.68 6.20
C THR A 159 -3.91 -15.54 7.21
N GLU A 160 -3.06 -15.68 8.23
CA GLU A 160 -2.78 -14.60 9.18
C GLU A 160 -2.12 -13.41 8.47
N LEU A 161 -2.47 -12.18 8.87
CA LEU A 161 -1.82 -10.97 8.37
C LEU A 161 -0.38 -10.92 8.87
N THR A 162 0.57 -10.49 8.02
CA THR A 162 1.97 -10.31 8.43
C THR A 162 2.08 -9.23 9.50
N GLU A 163 3.15 -9.27 10.31
CA GLU A 163 3.41 -8.22 11.32
C GLU A 163 3.53 -6.84 10.64
N SER A 164 4.22 -6.76 9.50
CA SER A 164 4.35 -5.51 8.73
C SER A 164 3.01 -4.94 8.28
N PHE A 165 2.11 -5.80 7.79
CA PHE A 165 0.81 -5.35 7.31
C PHE A 165 -0.11 -4.91 8.46
N GLN A 166 -0.02 -5.56 9.63
CA GLN A 166 -0.71 -5.11 10.83
C GLN A 166 -0.20 -3.74 11.30
N GLU A 167 1.12 -3.53 11.32
CA GLU A 167 1.73 -2.22 11.63
C GLU A 167 1.28 -1.15 10.63
N ALA A 168 1.16 -1.48 9.35
CA ALA A 168 0.67 -0.57 8.31
C ALA A 168 -0.81 -0.20 8.52
N LEU A 169 -1.67 -1.17 8.86
CA LEU A 169 -3.07 -0.90 9.22
C LEU A 169 -3.17 0.02 10.45
N GLU A 170 -2.37 -0.22 11.49
CA GLU A 170 -2.33 0.63 12.69
C GLU A 170 -1.85 2.05 12.37
N ARG A 171 -0.85 2.17 11.49
CA ARG A 171 -0.36 3.45 10.97
C ARG A 171 -1.45 4.21 10.22
N ASP A 172 -2.30 3.52 9.46
CA ASP A 172 -3.42 4.13 8.73
C ASP A 172 -4.68 4.26 9.60
N ASN A 173 -4.56 4.03 10.92
CA ASN A 173 -5.64 4.14 11.90
C ASN A 173 -6.82 3.20 11.65
N LEU A 174 -6.53 2.01 11.14
CA LEU A 174 -7.47 0.93 10.93
C LEU A 174 -7.29 -0.11 12.04
N GLU A 175 -8.38 -0.45 12.73
CA GLU A 175 -8.39 -1.55 13.70
C GLU A 175 -8.77 -2.85 13.01
N THR A 176 -8.34 -3.98 13.57
CA THR A 176 -8.72 -5.31 13.10
C THR A 176 -9.35 -6.14 14.21
N GLU A 177 -10.41 -6.85 13.88
CA GLU A 177 -11.06 -7.83 14.75
C GLU A 177 -11.34 -9.13 13.99
N THR A 178 -11.35 -10.27 14.66
CA THR A 178 -11.75 -11.54 14.02
C THR A 178 -13.26 -11.71 14.03
N LEU A 179 -13.80 -12.29 12.95
CA LEU A 179 -15.23 -12.53 12.76
C LEU A 179 -15.49 -13.99 12.41
N SER A 180 -16.16 -14.70 13.32
CA SER A 180 -16.67 -16.04 13.05
C SER A 180 -18.17 -16.01 12.73
N LEU A 181 -18.55 -16.57 11.59
CA LEU A 181 -19.96 -16.71 11.19
C LEU A 181 -20.60 -18.03 11.66
N LEU A 182 -19.81 -18.98 12.16
CA LEU A 182 -20.23 -20.36 12.48
C LEU A 182 -21.43 -20.46 13.46
N ASN A 183 -21.53 -19.52 14.40
CA ASN A 183 -22.58 -19.51 15.44
C ASN A 183 -23.55 -18.34 15.31
N SER A 184 -23.49 -17.62 14.18
CA SER A 184 -24.29 -16.42 13.93
C SER A 184 -25.38 -16.74 12.91
N GLU A 185 -26.56 -16.12 13.06
CA GLU A 185 -27.62 -16.25 12.05
C GLU A 185 -27.48 -15.19 10.94
N THR A 186 -26.83 -14.06 11.25
CA THR A 186 -26.53 -12.96 10.33
C THR A 186 -25.16 -12.36 10.66
N VAL A 187 -24.57 -11.65 9.71
CA VAL A 187 -23.45 -10.75 10.02
C VAL A 187 -23.95 -9.66 11.00
N PRO A 188 -23.25 -9.40 12.12
CA PRO A 188 -23.64 -8.38 13.09
C PRO A 188 -23.80 -6.98 12.46
N GLU A 189 -24.63 -6.12 13.05
CA GLU A 189 -24.97 -4.81 12.47
C GLU A 189 -23.81 -3.79 12.57
N GLU A 190 -22.90 -3.99 13.52
CA GLU A 190 -21.71 -3.19 13.75
C GLU A 190 -20.61 -3.43 12.70
N VAL A 191 -20.65 -4.56 12.00
CA VAL A 191 -19.65 -4.91 10.97
C VAL A 191 -19.92 -4.07 9.73
N SER A 192 -18.92 -3.29 9.28
CA SER A 192 -19.00 -2.49 8.05
C SER A 192 -18.12 -3.02 6.93
N CYS A 193 -16.99 -3.64 7.26
CA CYS A 193 -16.02 -4.17 6.30
C CYS A 193 -15.56 -5.56 6.72
N ILE A 194 -15.59 -6.53 5.79
CA ILE A 194 -15.10 -7.89 5.98
C ILE A 194 -13.90 -8.15 5.07
N LEU A 195 -12.81 -8.68 5.63
CA LEU A 195 -11.68 -9.21 4.89
C LEU A 195 -11.71 -10.74 4.90
N VAL A 196 -11.74 -11.35 3.72
CA VAL A 196 -11.55 -12.79 3.52
C VAL A 196 -10.15 -13.00 2.94
N ASN A 197 -9.18 -13.31 3.80
CA ASN A 197 -7.77 -13.39 3.42
C ASN A 197 -7.33 -14.84 3.13
N ALA A 198 -7.23 -15.19 1.85
CA ALA A 198 -6.70 -16.47 1.36
C ALA A 198 -7.22 -17.69 2.14
N PRO A 199 -8.55 -17.97 2.12
CA PRO A 199 -9.13 -19.10 2.84
C PRO A 199 -8.72 -20.42 2.19
N SER A 200 -8.24 -21.38 2.99
CA SER A 200 -7.82 -22.70 2.52
C SER A 200 -8.96 -23.72 2.37
N THR A 201 -10.16 -23.40 2.87
CA THR A 201 -11.37 -24.23 2.71
C THR A 201 -12.56 -23.36 2.34
N ASP A 202 -13.57 -23.96 1.72
CA ASP A 202 -14.74 -23.21 1.27
C ASP A 202 -15.65 -22.84 2.45
N ILE A 203 -16.30 -21.69 2.33
CA ILE A 203 -17.39 -21.29 3.21
C ILE A 203 -18.61 -22.19 2.98
N SER A 204 -19.48 -22.31 3.96
CA SER A 204 -20.76 -23.01 3.78
C SER A 204 -21.74 -22.23 2.91
N GLU A 205 -22.77 -22.91 2.37
CA GLU A 205 -23.88 -22.23 1.68
C GLU A 205 -24.56 -21.18 2.58
N THR A 206 -24.64 -21.45 3.89
CA THR A 206 -25.23 -20.52 4.86
C THR A 206 -24.38 -19.28 5.05
N GLU A 207 -23.05 -19.43 5.17
CA GLU A 207 -22.14 -18.29 5.30
C GLU A 207 -22.09 -17.45 4.03
N ARG A 208 -22.13 -18.09 2.86
CA ARG A 208 -22.30 -17.39 1.57
C ARG A 208 -23.56 -16.53 1.59
N ASP A 209 -24.71 -17.11 1.97
CA ASP A 209 -25.98 -16.38 2.01
C ASP A 209 -25.90 -15.20 3.00
N MET A 210 -25.21 -15.37 4.14
CA MET A 210 -24.96 -14.28 5.09
C MET A 210 -24.10 -13.15 4.52
N LEU A 211 -23.06 -13.47 3.73
CA LEU A 211 -22.23 -12.46 3.05
C LEU A 211 -23.02 -11.71 1.96
N LEU A 212 -23.85 -12.42 1.20
CA LEU A 212 -24.74 -11.80 0.20
C LEU A 212 -25.75 -10.86 0.87
N ASP A 213 -26.42 -11.30 1.94
CA ASP A 213 -27.36 -10.49 2.72
C ASP A 213 -26.68 -9.30 3.42
N PHE A 214 -25.40 -9.43 3.77
CA PHE A 214 -24.59 -8.33 4.29
C PHE A 214 -24.34 -7.26 3.21
N MET A 215 -23.90 -7.68 2.03
CA MET A 215 -23.65 -6.78 0.90
C MET A 215 -24.90 -6.07 0.39
N GLU A 216 -26.05 -6.76 0.33
CA GLU A 216 -27.35 -6.15 -0.05
C GLU A 216 -27.85 -5.11 0.97
N ARG A 217 -27.20 -4.97 2.14
CA ARG A 217 -27.43 -3.91 3.14
C ARG A 217 -26.35 -2.83 3.14
N GLY A 218 -25.52 -2.77 2.11
CA GLY A 218 -24.41 -1.82 1.99
C GLY A 218 -23.11 -2.29 2.64
N GLY A 219 -23.01 -3.58 2.96
CA GLY A 219 -21.79 -4.18 3.47
C GLY A 219 -20.66 -4.16 2.43
N ARG A 220 -19.43 -4.10 2.92
CA ARG A 220 -18.21 -4.01 2.11
C ARG A 220 -17.33 -5.24 2.34
N VAL A 221 -16.88 -5.90 1.28
CA VAL A 221 -16.13 -7.16 1.37
C VAL A 221 -14.90 -7.11 0.48
N LEU A 222 -13.73 -7.34 1.06
CA LEU A 222 -12.49 -7.63 0.33
C LEU A 222 -12.22 -9.14 0.38
N ILE A 223 -12.10 -9.76 -0.79
CA ILE A 223 -11.71 -11.15 -0.95
C ILE A 223 -10.33 -11.21 -1.61
N ILE A 224 -9.36 -11.79 -0.91
CA ILE A 224 -8.05 -12.12 -1.44
C ILE A 224 -8.02 -13.62 -1.65
N SER A 225 -8.08 -14.08 -2.90
CA SER A 225 -8.07 -15.52 -3.21
C SER A 225 -7.52 -15.73 -4.61
N GLY A 226 -6.41 -16.46 -4.68
CA GLY A 226 -5.73 -16.78 -5.92
C GLY A 226 -5.71 -18.26 -6.24
N THR A 227 -4.79 -18.65 -7.12
CA THR A 227 -4.56 -20.05 -7.48
C THR A 227 -4.16 -20.81 -6.23
N ALA A 228 -4.70 -22.00 -6.04
CA ALA A 228 -4.28 -22.92 -5.00
C ALA A 228 -4.21 -24.36 -5.53
N GLU A 229 -3.34 -25.17 -4.92
CA GLU A 229 -3.06 -26.54 -5.38
C GLU A 229 -4.26 -27.49 -5.21
N GLU A 230 -5.03 -27.35 -4.12
CA GLU A 230 -6.13 -28.28 -3.78
C GLU A 230 -7.47 -27.59 -3.47
N GLU A 231 -7.55 -26.26 -3.55
CA GLU A 231 -8.72 -25.53 -3.07
C GLU A 231 -9.84 -25.48 -4.11
N GLN A 232 -11.02 -25.94 -3.70
CA GLN A 232 -12.27 -25.69 -4.41
C GLN A 232 -13.13 -24.82 -3.52
N LEU A 233 -13.32 -23.56 -3.91
CA LEU A 233 -14.10 -22.56 -3.16
C LEU A 233 -15.40 -22.19 -3.90
N PRO A 234 -16.28 -23.15 -4.29
CA PRO A 234 -17.46 -22.85 -5.08
C PRO A 234 -18.43 -21.88 -4.39
N ASN A 235 -18.60 -21.96 -3.06
CA ASN A 235 -19.49 -21.03 -2.36
C ASN A 235 -18.89 -19.63 -2.29
N LEU A 236 -17.59 -19.50 -2.00
CA LEU A 236 -16.92 -18.20 -2.04
C LEU A 236 -16.97 -17.58 -3.45
N LYS A 237 -16.69 -18.37 -4.49
CA LYS A 237 -16.79 -17.91 -5.89
C LYS A 237 -18.19 -17.43 -6.24
N SER A 238 -19.22 -18.14 -5.77
CA SER A 238 -20.60 -17.75 -6.04
C SER A 238 -21.01 -16.39 -5.44
N VAL A 239 -20.24 -15.85 -4.48
CA VAL A 239 -20.41 -14.47 -3.99
C VAL A 239 -20.16 -13.47 -5.12
N MET A 240 -19.11 -13.69 -5.93
CA MET A 240 -18.76 -12.86 -7.09
C MET A 240 -19.70 -13.15 -8.28
N GLU A 241 -20.04 -14.43 -8.51
CA GLU A 241 -20.94 -14.84 -9.58
C GLU A 241 -22.37 -14.31 -9.41
N ASN A 242 -22.80 -14.02 -8.17
CA ASN A 242 -24.09 -13.38 -7.88
C ASN A 242 -24.22 -12.01 -8.59
N TYR A 243 -23.11 -11.35 -8.88
CA TYR A 243 -23.07 -10.07 -9.59
C TYR A 243 -22.68 -10.21 -11.07
N GLY A 244 -22.67 -11.43 -11.61
CA GLY A 244 -22.37 -11.70 -13.02
C GLY A 244 -20.88 -11.77 -13.35
N ILE A 245 -20.01 -11.86 -12.34
CA ILE A 245 -18.56 -11.90 -12.53
C ILE A 245 -18.06 -13.31 -12.24
N SER A 246 -17.44 -13.94 -13.22
CA SER A 246 -16.99 -15.33 -13.10
C SER A 246 -15.54 -15.38 -12.61
N VAL A 247 -15.24 -16.25 -11.66
CA VAL A 247 -13.86 -16.53 -11.23
C VAL A 247 -13.31 -17.66 -12.09
N LEU A 248 -12.33 -17.34 -12.94
CA LEU A 248 -11.68 -18.29 -13.84
C LEU A 248 -10.54 -19.01 -13.11
N GLU A 249 -10.72 -20.31 -12.91
CA GLU A 249 -9.71 -21.18 -12.31
C GLU A 249 -8.53 -21.43 -13.26
N GLY A 250 -7.32 -21.42 -12.71
CA GLY A 250 -6.08 -21.58 -13.46
C GLY A 250 -5.00 -20.61 -13.00
N VAL A 251 -3.90 -20.54 -13.75
CA VAL A 251 -2.81 -19.57 -13.55
C VAL A 251 -2.68 -18.70 -14.78
N VAL A 252 -2.68 -17.39 -14.58
CA VAL A 252 -2.38 -16.42 -15.64
C VAL A 252 -0.88 -16.39 -15.91
N VAL A 253 -0.53 -16.53 -17.18
CA VAL A 253 0.85 -16.49 -17.70
C VAL A 253 0.98 -15.29 -18.64
N GLU A 254 2.04 -14.50 -18.47
CA GLU A 254 2.35 -13.33 -19.29
C GLU A 254 3.51 -13.57 -20.26
N GLU A 255 3.27 -13.38 -21.56
CA GLU A 255 4.33 -13.43 -22.57
C GLU A 255 5.02 -12.08 -22.78
N ASN A 256 4.31 -10.98 -22.55
CA ASN A 256 4.89 -9.67 -22.72
C ASN A 256 5.89 -9.37 -21.60
N THR A 257 7.17 -9.30 -21.98
CA THR A 257 8.28 -9.04 -21.04
C THR A 257 8.21 -7.70 -20.33
N ASP A 258 7.37 -6.77 -20.80
CA ASP A 258 7.07 -5.52 -20.13
C ASP A 258 6.11 -5.69 -18.94
N ASN A 259 5.36 -6.79 -18.86
CA ASN A 259 4.28 -7.02 -17.89
C ASN A 259 4.55 -8.17 -16.92
N TYR A 260 5.81 -8.58 -16.76
CA TYR A 260 6.20 -9.52 -15.69
C TYR A 260 7.63 -9.25 -15.21
N VAL A 261 7.91 -9.65 -13.97
CA VAL A 261 9.17 -9.38 -13.28
C VAL A 261 10.07 -10.60 -13.14
N TYR A 262 11.37 -10.36 -12.92
CA TYR A 262 12.40 -11.37 -12.61
C TYR A 262 12.54 -12.54 -13.59
N GLY A 263 12.10 -12.40 -14.84
CA GLY A 263 12.18 -13.50 -15.80
C GLY A 263 11.15 -14.61 -15.55
N ASN A 264 10.14 -14.39 -14.68
CA ASN A 264 9.12 -15.38 -14.34
C ASN A 264 7.73 -14.94 -14.85
N PRO A 265 7.17 -15.59 -15.89
CA PRO A 265 5.89 -15.24 -16.52
C PRO A 265 4.65 -15.26 -15.62
N VAL A 266 4.71 -15.86 -14.42
CA VAL A 266 3.60 -15.89 -13.46
C VAL A 266 3.75 -14.87 -12.33
N LEU A 267 4.79 -14.02 -12.36
CA LEU A 267 4.94 -12.85 -11.50
C LEU A 267 4.54 -11.62 -12.28
N LEU A 268 3.23 -11.42 -12.39
CA LEU A 268 2.64 -10.42 -13.27
C LEU A 268 2.92 -9.02 -12.73
N MET A 269 3.20 -8.10 -13.63
CA MET A 269 3.22 -6.66 -13.40
C MET A 269 2.10 -6.07 -14.26
N PRO A 270 0.87 -6.02 -13.72
CA PRO A 270 -0.31 -5.70 -14.50
C PRO A 270 -0.37 -4.22 -14.91
N GLU A 271 -1.20 -3.94 -15.90
CA GLU A 271 -1.67 -2.58 -16.17
C GLU A 271 -2.66 -2.17 -15.06
N MET A 272 -2.40 -1.03 -14.41
CA MET A 272 -3.32 -0.43 -13.45
C MET A 272 -4.29 0.49 -14.19
N ASN A 273 -5.59 0.28 -13.99
CA ASN A 273 -6.61 1.21 -14.46
C ASN A 273 -6.89 2.29 -13.42
N SER A 274 -7.29 3.48 -13.87
CA SER A 274 -7.54 4.64 -12.99
C SER A 274 -8.74 4.43 -12.06
N SER A 275 -8.51 4.69 -10.77
CA SER A 275 -9.48 4.64 -9.68
C SER A 275 -8.90 5.32 -8.44
N ASP A 276 -9.74 5.66 -7.46
CA ASP A 276 -9.27 6.21 -6.18
C ASP A 276 -8.28 5.27 -5.45
N ILE A 277 -8.34 3.97 -5.74
CA ILE A 277 -7.43 2.94 -5.20
C ILE A 277 -6.05 2.95 -5.87
N THR A 278 -5.99 3.19 -7.18
CA THR A 278 -4.80 2.97 -8.01
C THR A 278 -4.13 4.26 -8.47
N ASP A 279 -4.87 5.37 -8.58
CA ASP A 279 -4.36 6.69 -8.99
C ASP A 279 -3.12 7.10 -8.18
N PRO A 280 -3.10 6.95 -6.85
CA PRO A 280 -1.94 7.37 -6.06
C PRO A 280 -0.68 6.53 -6.34
N LEU A 281 -0.84 5.22 -6.61
CA LEU A 281 0.27 4.35 -7.02
C LEU A 281 0.80 4.75 -8.40
N MET A 282 -0.11 5.06 -9.33
CA MET A 282 0.27 5.51 -10.68
C MET A 282 0.96 6.87 -10.68
N GLU A 283 0.49 7.82 -9.87
CA GLU A 283 1.09 9.16 -9.74
C GLU A 283 2.52 9.09 -9.21
N ASP A 284 2.76 8.21 -8.23
CA ASP A 284 4.08 7.99 -7.62
C ASP A 284 4.89 6.89 -8.36
N ASN A 285 4.39 6.40 -9.50
CA ASN A 285 5.04 5.41 -10.39
C ASN A 285 5.41 4.08 -9.69
N TYR A 286 4.63 3.68 -8.69
CA TYR A 286 4.69 2.36 -8.09
C TYR A 286 4.14 1.30 -9.04
N GLN A 287 4.62 0.07 -8.91
CA GLN A 287 4.18 -1.08 -9.69
C GLN A 287 3.78 -2.20 -8.77
N VAL A 288 2.56 -2.71 -8.95
CA VAL A 288 2.06 -3.88 -8.24
C VAL A 288 2.65 -5.14 -8.87
N VAL A 289 2.94 -6.15 -8.06
CA VAL A 289 3.33 -7.49 -8.53
C VAL A 289 2.25 -8.47 -8.10
N VAL A 290 1.63 -9.18 -9.04
CA VAL A 290 0.55 -10.13 -8.79
C VAL A 290 1.05 -11.56 -9.08
N PRO A 291 1.49 -12.31 -8.05
CA PRO A 291 2.03 -13.67 -8.23
C PRO A 291 0.91 -14.69 -8.42
N VAL A 292 1.10 -15.65 -9.33
CA VAL A 292 0.30 -16.88 -9.44
C VAL A 292 -1.22 -16.61 -9.41
N SER A 293 -1.64 -15.65 -10.23
CA SER A 293 -3.01 -15.14 -10.24
C SER A 293 -3.98 -16.07 -10.96
N LYS A 294 -5.20 -16.18 -10.45
CA LYS A 294 -6.39 -16.52 -11.24
C LYS A 294 -6.81 -15.32 -12.10
N ALA A 295 -7.91 -15.45 -12.81
CA ALA A 295 -8.53 -14.34 -13.53
C ALA A 295 -10.01 -14.17 -13.17
N LEU A 296 -10.52 -12.98 -13.40
CA LEU A 296 -11.93 -12.63 -13.32
C LEU A 296 -12.45 -12.34 -14.73
N ASP A 297 -13.60 -12.90 -15.08
CA ASP A 297 -14.35 -12.52 -16.26
C ASP A 297 -15.51 -11.60 -15.85
N VAL A 298 -15.36 -10.33 -16.19
CA VAL A 298 -16.31 -9.26 -15.89
C VAL A 298 -17.26 -8.95 -17.06
N SER A 299 -17.19 -9.71 -18.16
CA SER A 299 -17.91 -9.41 -19.40
C SER A 299 -19.43 -9.57 -19.30
N GLU A 300 -19.90 -10.41 -18.38
CA GLU A 300 -21.31 -10.71 -18.13
C GLU A 300 -21.81 -10.08 -16.81
N ALA A 301 -21.14 -9.03 -16.33
CA ALA A 301 -21.54 -8.29 -15.14
C ALA A 301 -23.00 -7.84 -15.19
N SER A 302 -23.67 -7.89 -14.04
CA SER A 302 -25.10 -7.57 -13.94
C SER A 302 -25.38 -6.09 -14.24
N GLU A 303 -26.54 -5.79 -14.85
CA GLU A 303 -26.89 -4.41 -15.25
C GLU A 303 -27.06 -3.44 -14.07
N ASP A 304 -27.25 -3.95 -12.85
CA ASP A 304 -27.44 -3.18 -11.62
C ASP A 304 -26.16 -2.94 -10.82
N VAL A 305 -25.00 -3.43 -11.29
CA VAL A 305 -23.69 -3.17 -10.68
C VAL A 305 -22.78 -2.38 -11.60
N THR A 306 -21.85 -1.63 -11.02
CA THR A 306 -20.71 -1.02 -11.74
C THR A 306 -19.46 -1.82 -11.42
N VAL A 307 -18.75 -2.26 -12.46
CA VAL A 307 -17.50 -3.01 -12.33
C VAL A 307 -16.34 -2.18 -12.85
N THR A 308 -15.31 -2.02 -12.03
CA THR A 308 -14.04 -1.39 -12.36
C THR A 308 -12.93 -2.43 -12.27
N SER A 309 -12.37 -2.85 -13.40
CA SER A 309 -11.12 -3.64 -13.42
C SER A 309 -10.02 -2.76 -12.82
N LEU A 310 -9.42 -3.14 -11.69
CA LEU A 310 -8.35 -2.39 -11.04
C LEU A 310 -6.98 -2.76 -11.62
N LEU A 311 -6.75 -4.05 -11.82
CA LEU A 311 -5.51 -4.63 -12.34
C LEU A 311 -5.85 -5.56 -13.51
N GLU A 312 -5.17 -5.39 -14.65
CA GLU A 312 -5.37 -6.20 -15.85
C GLU A 312 -4.03 -6.73 -16.38
N SER A 313 -4.01 -8.00 -16.81
CA SER A 313 -2.89 -8.54 -17.58
C SER A 313 -2.90 -8.03 -19.02
N SER A 314 -1.81 -8.25 -19.76
CA SER A 314 -1.73 -7.76 -21.13
C SER A 314 -2.56 -8.59 -22.11
N GLU A 315 -2.78 -8.05 -23.31
CA GLU A 315 -3.38 -8.77 -24.45
C GLU A 315 -2.57 -10.03 -24.85
N GLU A 316 -1.28 -10.11 -24.51
CA GLU A 316 -0.41 -11.27 -24.79
C GLU A 316 -0.45 -12.34 -23.67
N SER A 317 -1.14 -12.06 -22.57
CA SER A 317 -1.34 -13.03 -21.50
C SER A 317 -2.39 -14.09 -21.85
N PHE A 318 -2.39 -15.18 -21.10
CA PHE A 318 -3.43 -16.21 -21.18
C PHE A 318 -3.56 -16.97 -19.86
N LEU A 319 -4.72 -17.60 -19.64
CA LEU A 319 -5.00 -18.44 -18.47
C LEU A 319 -4.76 -19.91 -18.82
N LYS A 320 -3.91 -20.58 -18.03
CA LYS A 320 -3.72 -22.04 -18.05
C LYS A 320 -4.59 -22.71 -17.00
N ASP A 321 -5.51 -23.56 -17.42
CA ASP A 321 -6.50 -24.19 -16.53
C ASP A 321 -5.88 -25.28 -15.62
N GLU A 322 -4.67 -25.74 -15.94
CA GLU A 322 -3.93 -26.72 -15.12
C GLU A 322 -3.43 -26.15 -13.79
N GLY A 323 -3.48 -24.83 -13.60
CA GLY A 323 -3.13 -24.21 -12.33
C GLY A 323 -1.68 -24.45 -11.92
N TYR A 324 -1.45 -25.13 -10.80
CA TYR A 324 -0.10 -25.51 -10.34
C TYR A 324 0.51 -26.70 -11.11
N ASP A 325 -0.31 -27.46 -11.85
CA ASP A 325 0.15 -28.61 -12.62
C ASP A 325 0.71 -28.22 -14.01
N ILE A 326 0.89 -26.93 -14.28
CA ILE A 326 1.46 -26.44 -15.55
C ILE A 326 2.86 -27.02 -15.81
N GLU A 327 3.06 -27.62 -16.99
CA GLU A 327 4.36 -28.17 -17.40
C GLU A 327 5.24 -27.14 -18.13
N THR A 328 4.60 -26.13 -18.72
CA THR A 328 5.22 -25.09 -19.56
C THR A 328 4.49 -23.75 -19.41
N TYR A 329 5.20 -22.66 -19.73
CA TYR A 329 4.64 -21.31 -19.84
C TYR A 329 4.32 -20.93 -21.29
N GLU A 330 4.30 -21.89 -22.22
CA GLU A 330 3.92 -21.65 -23.61
C GLU A 330 2.40 -21.78 -23.75
N GLN A 331 1.79 -20.90 -24.55
CA GLN A 331 0.36 -20.96 -24.84
C GLN A 331 -0.03 -22.23 -25.58
N GLU A 332 -1.14 -22.84 -25.18
CA GLU A 332 -1.70 -24.06 -25.77
C GLU A 332 -3.12 -23.86 -26.34
N GLU A 333 -3.57 -24.80 -27.18
CA GLU A 333 -4.92 -24.74 -27.76
C GLU A 333 -5.99 -24.98 -26.68
N GLY A 334 -6.73 -23.94 -26.33
CA GLY A 334 -7.78 -23.99 -25.31
C GLY A 334 -7.59 -22.98 -24.19
N ASP A 335 -6.36 -22.47 -24.01
CA ASP A 335 -6.05 -21.44 -23.03
C ASP A 335 -6.89 -20.17 -23.30
N VAL A 336 -7.39 -19.55 -22.24
CA VAL A 336 -8.20 -18.33 -22.35
C VAL A 336 -7.27 -17.15 -22.61
N GLN A 337 -7.38 -16.53 -23.78
CA GLN A 337 -6.59 -15.36 -24.14
C GLN A 337 -6.97 -14.15 -23.29
N GLY A 338 -5.98 -13.37 -22.89
CA GLY A 338 -6.17 -12.07 -22.25
C GLY A 338 -6.65 -10.96 -23.19
N PRO A 339 -6.79 -9.74 -22.65
CA PRO A 339 -6.43 -9.32 -21.30
C PRO A 339 -7.37 -9.95 -20.25
N LEU A 340 -6.84 -10.23 -19.07
CA LEU A 340 -7.56 -10.85 -17.97
C LEU A 340 -7.56 -9.93 -16.75
N THR A 341 -8.72 -9.78 -16.12
CA THR A 341 -8.84 -8.97 -14.91
C THR A 341 -8.28 -9.74 -13.72
N LEU A 342 -7.31 -9.17 -13.02
CA LEU A 342 -6.62 -9.76 -11.86
C LEU A 342 -7.14 -9.21 -10.53
N ALA A 343 -7.69 -8.00 -10.55
CA ALA A 343 -8.44 -7.43 -9.44
C ALA A 343 -9.59 -6.56 -9.95
N ALA A 344 -10.75 -6.65 -9.32
CA ALA A 344 -11.93 -5.88 -9.71
C ALA A 344 -12.65 -5.31 -8.49
N LEU A 345 -13.11 -4.07 -8.62
CA LEU A 345 -14.07 -3.43 -7.71
C LEU A 345 -15.47 -3.51 -8.32
N VAL A 346 -16.40 -4.05 -7.54
CA VAL A 346 -17.83 -4.11 -7.86
C VAL A 346 -18.55 -3.19 -6.89
N THR A 347 -19.37 -2.29 -7.42
CA THR A 347 -20.20 -1.38 -6.62
C THR A 347 -21.65 -1.45 -7.04
N LYS A 348 -22.55 -1.27 -6.07
CA LYS A 348 -23.99 -1.16 -6.31
C LYS A 348 -24.58 -0.12 -5.39
N ASP A 349 -25.16 0.92 -5.97
CA ASP A 349 -25.89 1.92 -5.22
C ASP A 349 -27.21 1.32 -4.71
N LEU A 350 -27.47 1.48 -3.43
CA LEU A 350 -28.64 0.98 -2.73
C LEU A 350 -29.57 2.14 -2.32
N GLU A 351 -30.66 1.83 -1.62
CA GLU A 351 -31.50 2.87 -1.03
C GLU A 351 -30.76 3.62 0.10
N ASP A 352 -31.28 4.79 0.50
CA ASP A 352 -30.76 5.59 1.62
C ASP A 352 -29.27 6.03 1.51
N ASP A 353 -28.80 6.30 0.28
CA ASP A 353 -27.43 6.72 -0.03
C ASP A 353 -26.36 5.71 0.42
N GLN A 354 -26.74 4.44 0.61
CA GLN A 354 -25.80 3.35 0.88
C GLN A 354 -25.22 2.79 -0.42
N GLN A 355 -24.01 2.27 -0.36
CA GLN A 355 -23.36 1.59 -1.47
C GLN A 355 -22.73 0.28 -1.01
N MET A 356 -23.03 -0.79 -1.72
CA MET A 356 -22.33 -2.08 -1.60
C MET A 356 -20.99 -2.00 -2.32
N GLN A 357 -19.95 -2.57 -1.72
CA GLN A 357 -18.63 -2.68 -2.34
C GLN A 357 -18.07 -4.09 -2.18
N LEU A 358 -17.61 -4.68 -3.28
CA LEU A 358 -16.93 -5.97 -3.28
C LEU A 358 -15.64 -5.84 -4.11
N VAL A 359 -14.49 -6.10 -3.49
CA VAL A 359 -13.23 -6.22 -4.22
C VAL A 359 -12.76 -7.67 -4.17
N TRP A 360 -12.39 -8.20 -5.33
CA TRP A 360 -11.69 -9.48 -5.43
C TRP A 360 -10.28 -9.25 -5.95
N ILE A 361 -9.28 -9.74 -5.24
CA ILE A 361 -7.87 -9.80 -5.67
C ILE A 361 -7.54 -11.26 -5.96
N ALA A 362 -7.24 -11.56 -7.23
CA ALA A 362 -7.11 -12.92 -7.76
C ALA A 362 -5.76 -13.60 -7.44
N SER A 363 -5.03 -13.10 -6.43
CA SER A 363 -3.77 -13.66 -5.97
C SER A 363 -3.73 -13.67 -4.44
N SER A 364 -3.61 -14.86 -3.85
CA SER A 364 -3.42 -15.06 -2.40
C SER A 364 -2.01 -14.70 -1.93
N MET A 365 -1.06 -14.54 -2.86
CA MET A 365 0.35 -14.36 -2.55
C MET A 365 0.80 -12.90 -2.50
N MET A 366 -0.08 -11.95 -2.88
CA MET A 366 0.30 -10.53 -2.98
C MET A 366 0.83 -9.94 -1.66
N LEU A 367 0.29 -10.37 -0.51
CA LEU A 367 0.70 -9.92 0.81
C LEU A 367 1.87 -10.70 1.42
N GLU A 368 2.38 -11.75 0.76
CA GLU A 368 3.56 -12.44 1.29
C GLU A 368 4.78 -11.51 1.21
N GLU A 369 5.57 -11.44 2.29
CA GLU A 369 6.71 -10.53 2.43
C GLU A 369 7.66 -10.54 1.21
N ALA A 370 7.89 -11.71 0.62
CA ALA A 370 8.79 -11.86 -0.52
C ALA A 370 8.27 -11.14 -1.77
N TYR A 371 6.96 -11.17 -2.01
CA TYR A 371 6.34 -10.53 -3.18
C TYR A 371 6.02 -9.07 -2.91
N ASN A 372 5.65 -8.69 -1.69
CA ASN A 372 5.53 -7.29 -1.30
C ASN A 372 6.87 -6.56 -1.52
N ALA A 373 7.99 -7.16 -1.09
CA ALA A 373 9.33 -6.62 -1.33
C ALA A 373 9.71 -6.53 -2.83
N TYR A 374 9.15 -7.39 -3.69
CA TYR A 374 9.33 -7.30 -5.15
C TYR A 374 8.60 -6.11 -5.77
N SER A 375 7.51 -5.67 -5.15
CA SER A 375 6.73 -4.50 -5.53
C SER A 375 7.19 -3.20 -4.87
N SER A 376 8.26 -3.25 -4.06
CA SER A 376 8.68 -2.13 -3.21
C SER A 376 7.52 -1.64 -2.33
N ASP A 377 6.83 -2.59 -1.71
CA ASP A 377 5.68 -2.41 -0.82
C ASP A 377 4.40 -1.88 -1.49
N ALA A 378 4.39 -1.73 -2.82
CA ALA A 378 3.21 -1.30 -3.57
C ALA A 378 2.04 -2.29 -3.50
N ASN A 379 2.27 -3.58 -3.26
CA ASN A 379 1.20 -4.55 -3.03
C ASN A 379 0.45 -4.27 -1.73
N GLU A 380 1.19 -4.00 -0.65
CA GLU A 380 0.65 -3.56 0.64
C GLU A 380 -0.13 -2.27 0.47
N ASP A 381 0.46 -1.24 -0.16
CA ASP A 381 -0.20 0.04 -0.40
C ASP A 381 -1.48 -0.12 -1.24
N PHE A 382 -1.48 -1.00 -2.26
CA PHE A 382 -2.68 -1.28 -3.05
C PHE A 382 -3.83 -1.83 -2.18
N ILE A 383 -3.53 -2.77 -1.29
CA ILE A 383 -4.52 -3.41 -0.43
C ILE A 383 -4.98 -2.46 0.69
N LEU A 384 -4.09 -1.63 1.23
CA LEU A 384 -4.43 -0.55 2.15
C LEU A 384 -5.40 0.43 1.48
N ASN A 385 -5.10 0.90 0.26
CA ASN A 385 -6.00 1.80 -0.47
C ASN A 385 -7.40 1.18 -0.68
N VAL A 386 -7.49 -0.14 -0.91
CA VAL A 386 -8.78 -0.85 -0.98
C VAL A 386 -9.50 -0.79 0.37
N LEU A 387 -8.82 -1.13 1.46
CA LEU A 387 -9.40 -1.18 2.80
C LEU A 387 -9.81 0.21 3.30
N GLU A 388 -9.02 1.24 3.03
CA GLU A 388 -9.34 2.64 3.34
C GLU A 388 -10.62 3.07 2.62
N MET A 389 -10.70 2.88 1.29
CA MET A 389 -11.92 3.17 0.53
C MET A 389 -13.13 2.41 1.08
N MET A 390 -12.93 1.15 1.49
CA MET A 390 -13.98 0.33 2.12
C MET A 390 -14.28 0.71 3.57
N CYS A 391 -13.46 1.51 4.24
CA CYS A 391 -13.66 1.89 5.64
C CYS A 391 -14.09 3.35 5.79
N GLU A 392 -13.89 4.20 4.78
CA GLU A 392 -14.33 5.59 4.79
C GLU A 392 -15.86 5.70 4.81
N LYS A 393 -16.37 6.41 5.81
CA LYS A 393 -17.72 7.00 5.81
C LYS A 393 -17.59 8.37 5.15
N ASP A 394 -18.63 8.79 4.41
CA ASP A 394 -18.71 10.00 3.56
C ASP A 394 -18.29 11.36 4.18
N ASP A 395 -17.87 11.40 5.46
CA ASP A 395 -17.44 12.60 6.20
C ASP A 395 -16.00 12.54 6.76
N SER A 396 -15.23 11.45 6.60
CA SER A 396 -13.85 11.36 7.11
C SER A 396 -12.82 11.67 6.01
N ILE A 397 -12.09 12.77 6.17
CA ILE A 397 -10.90 13.08 5.35
C ILE A 397 -9.80 12.08 5.76
N SER A 398 -9.60 10.99 5.01
CA SER A 398 -8.39 10.18 5.17
C SER A 398 -7.19 10.96 4.66
N VAL A 399 -6.11 10.87 5.41
CA VAL A 399 -4.88 11.59 5.15
C VAL A 399 -3.82 10.55 4.90
N ARG A 400 -3.69 10.16 3.63
CA ARG A 400 -2.62 9.30 3.14
C ARG A 400 -1.27 9.77 3.67
N SER A 401 -0.58 8.91 4.42
CA SER A 401 0.87 9.01 4.53
C SER A 401 1.50 8.67 3.19
N LYS A 402 2.31 9.57 2.62
CA LYS A 402 3.25 9.15 1.58
C LYS A 402 4.33 8.30 2.24
N SER A 403 4.58 7.11 1.68
CA SER A 403 5.87 6.45 1.83
C SER A 403 6.90 7.33 1.12
N LEU A 404 7.87 7.87 1.86
CA LEU A 404 9.05 8.53 1.31
C LEU A 404 10.15 7.48 1.15
N THR A 405 9.82 6.33 0.57
CA THR A 405 10.80 5.30 0.25
C THR A 405 11.73 5.84 -0.82
N ASN A 406 13.02 5.51 -0.72
CA ASN A 406 13.85 5.50 -1.92
C ASN A 406 13.30 4.42 -2.84
N GLU A 407 12.67 4.86 -3.92
CA GLU A 407 12.23 4.09 -5.08
C GLU A 407 13.22 2.97 -5.45
N TYR A 408 13.00 1.75 -4.96
CA TYR A 408 13.45 0.59 -5.70
C TYR A 408 12.51 0.47 -6.88
N LEU A 409 13.01 0.81 -8.06
CA LEU A 409 12.21 0.74 -9.26
C LEU A 409 11.96 -0.74 -9.57
N THR A 410 10.73 -1.20 -9.31
CA THR A 410 10.25 -2.47 -9.85
C THR A 410 10.25 -2.32 -11.36
N ILE A 411 11.22 -2.99 -12.00
CA ILE A 411 11.41 -2.95 -13.46
C ILE A 411 10.88 -4.22 -14.09
N SER A 412 10.27 -4.06 -15.25
CA SER A 412 9.91 -5.18 -16.10
C SER A 412 11.13 -6.02 -16.48
N THR A 413 10.87 -7.26 -16.89
CA THR A 413 11.92 -8.13 -17.43
C THR A 413 12.56 -7.54 -18.70
N ALA A 414 11.80 -6.80 -19.50
CA ALA A 414 12.31 -6.09 -20.68
C ALA A 414 13.33 -5.00 -20.30
N ASP A 415 12.98 -4.14 -19.34
CA ASP A 415 13.85 -3.05 -18.88
C ASP A 415 15.11 -3.59 -18.23
N SER A 416 14.97 -4.62 -17.39
CA SER A 416 16.12 -5.34 -16.80
C SER A 416 17.04 -5.91 -17.88
N SER A 417 16.48 -6.50 -18.92
CA SER A 417 17.25 -7.04 -20.05
C SER A 417 17.96 -5.95 -20.85
N MET A 418 17.30 -4.81 -21.10
CA MET A 418 17.89 -3.66 -21.77
C MET A 418 19.07 -3.08 -20.97
N ILE A 419 18.88 -2.86 -19.66
CA ILE A 419 19.93 -2.36 -18.76
C ILE A 419 21.11 -3.32 -18.74
N LYS A 420 20.88 -4.63 -18.70
CA LYS A 420 21.92 -5.67 -18.76
C LYS A 420 22.71 -5.59 -20.07
N VAL A 421 22.04 -5.47 -21.23
CA VAL A 421 22.70 -5.33 -22.53
C VAL A 421 23.51 -4.03 -22.61
N ALA A 422 22.97 -2.93 -22.11
CA ALA A 422 23.65 -1.64 -22.07
C ALA A 422 24.92 -1.70 -21.21
N THR A 423 24.79 -2.24 -20.00
CA THR A 423 25.85 -2.23 -18.98
C THR A 423 26.93 -3.27 -19.24
N MET A 424 26.57 -4.48 -19.67
CA MET A 424 27.54 -5.56 -19.93
C MET A 424 28.03 -5.61 -21.38
N GLY A 425 27.24 -5.11 -22.34
CA GLY A 425 27.55 -5.15 -23.76
C GLY A 425 28.04 -3.80 -24.29
N MET A 426 27.16 -2.79 -24.27
CA MET A 426 27.42 -1.52 -24.94
C MET A 426 28.57 -0.75 -24.28
N ILE A 427 28.54 -0.55 -22.96
CA ILE A 427 29.56 0.22 -22.23
C ILE A 427 30.96 -0.42 -22.39
N PRO A 428 31.18 -1.72 -22.10
CA PRO A 428 32.47 -2.37 -22.34
C PRO A 428 32.88 -2.35 -23.82
N GLY A 429 31.92 -2.50 -24.74
CA GLY A 429 32.16 -2.40 -26.18
C GLY A 429 32.71 -1.03 -26.59
N ILE A 430 32.14 0.06 -26.08
CA ILE A 430 32.63 1.44 -26.32
C ILE A 430 34.06 1.60 -25.79
N TYR A 431 34.36 1.09 -24.59
CA TYR A 431 35.73 1.14 -24.04
C TYR A 431 36.73 0.32 -24.88
N LEU A 432 36.35 -0.88 -25.32
CA LEU A 432 37.17 -1.72 -26.20
C LEU A 432 37.45 -1.03 -27.54
N ILE A 433 36.42 -0.49 -28.20
CA ILE A 433 36.56 0.22 -29.47
C ILE A 433 37.46 1.44 -29.30
N THR A 434 37.24 2.23 -28.24
CA THR A 434 38.06 3.40 -27.93
C THR A 434 39.52 3.00 -27.69
N GLY A 435 39.77 1.94 -26.93
CA GLY A 435 41.10 1.37 -26.70
C GLY A 435 41.78 0.95 -28.00
N ILE A 436 41.07 0.25 -28.90
CA ILE A 436 41.56 -0.15 -30.22
C ILE A 436 41.91 1.08 -31.07
N VAL A 437 41.02 2.07 -31.15
CA VAL A 437 41.23 3.30 -31.94
C VAL A 437 42.47 4.06 -31.45
N VAL A 438 42.64 4.20 -30.14
CA VAL A 438 43.82 4.84 -29.53
C VAL A 438 45.10 4.05 -29.84
N ALA A 439 45.07 2.72 -29.71
CA ALA A 439 46.22 1.86 -30.01
C ALA A 439 46.64 1.95 -31.50
N VAL A 440 45.67 1.95 -32.43
CA VAL A 440 45.94 2.08 -33.87
C VAL A 440 46.47 3.48 -34.22
N ARG A 441 45.91 4.55 -33.64
CA ARG A 441 46.43 5.91 -33.83
C ARG A 441 47.86 6.06 -33.31
N ARG A 442 48.17 5.44 -32.17
CA ARG A 442 49.52 5.46 -31.58
C ARG A 442 50.55 4.69 -32.41
N ARG A 443 50.16 3.61 -33.09
CA ARG A 443 51.06 2.88 -34.02
C ARG A 443 51.32 3.58 -35.35
N LYS A 444 50.47 4.56 -35.71
CA LYS A 444 50.62 5.36 -36.95
C LYS A 444 51.41 6.67 -36.73
N ARG A 445 51.70 7.04 -35.48
CA ARG A 445 52.72 8.03 -35.11
C ARG A 445 54.02 7.31 -34.86
#